data_AF-A0A528AGH6-F1
#
_entry.id   AF-A0A528AGH6-F1
#
_cell.length_a   1.000
_cell.length_b   1.000
_cell.length_c   1.000
_cell.angle_alpha   90.00
_cell.angle_beta   90.00
_cell.angle_gamma   90.00
#
_symmetry.space_group_name_H-M   'P 1'
#
loop_
_entity.id
_entity.type
_entity.pdbx_description
1 polymer ?
#
loop_
_entity_poly.entity_id
_entity_poly.type
_entity_poly.pdbx_seq_one_letter_code
_entity_poly.pdbx_strand_id
1 'polypeptide(L)' 'SAKKAGLTLSMLKPSVNNMSVRVFARAAGLDHSETDVWGHTRSPEYMARNPAHLTPMIEDKGLPRGVLW' A
#
# COMPACT_ATOMS: atom_id res chain seq x y z
N SER A 1 -17.41 -17.44 -1.00
CA SER A 1 -16.40 -16.81 -1.87
C SER A 1 -15.59 -15.82 -1.06
N ALA A 2 -14.25 -15.94 -1.03
CA ALA A 2 -13.42 -14.95 -0.36
C ALA A 2 -13.65 -13.57 -1.03
N LYS A 3 -13.94 -12.53 -0.24
CA LYS A 3 -13.94 -11.15 -0.75
C LYS A 3 -12.55 -10.89 -1.34
N LYS A 4 -12.51 -10.51 -2.62
CA LYS A 4 -11.26 -10.10 -3.26
C LYS A 4 -10.80 -8.83 -2.55
N ALA A 5 -9.58 -8.84 -1.98
CA ALA A 5 -9.03 -7.63 -1.37
C ALA A 5 -9.03 -6.51 -2.43
N GLY A 6 -9.71 -5.40 -2.13
CA GLY A 6 -9.77 -4.25 -3.04
C GLY A 6 -8.44 -3.52 -3.09
N LEU A 7 -7.75 -3.49 -1.94
CA LEU A 7 -6.55 -2.70 -1.71
C LEU A 7 -5.30 -3.59 -1.57
N THR A 8 -4.17 -3.10 -2.08
CA THR A 8 -2.83 -3.63 -1.77
C THR A 8 -2.00 -2.53 -1.10
N LEU A 9 -1.39 -2.84 0.04
CA LEU A 9 -0.52 -1.92 0.77
C LEU A 9 0.95 -2.34 0.61
N SER A 10 1.81 -1.41 0.19
CA SER A 10 3.27 -1.56 0.31
C SER A 10 3.71 -1.19 1.71
N MET A 11 4.39 -2.12 2.38
CA MET A 11 4.63 -2.10 3.82
C MET A 11 6.11 -2.14 4.17
N LEU A 12 6.51 -1.31 5.14
CA LEU A 12 7.64 -1.58 6.00
C LEU A 12 7.05 -1.90 7.39
N LYS A 13 7.19 -3.13 7.86
CA LYS A 13 6.59 -3.58 9.13
C LYS A 13 6.85 -2.66 10.35
N PRO A 14 8.05 -2.05 10.52
CA PRO A 14 8.27 -1.15 11.66
C PRO A 14 7.72 0.27 11.47
N SER A 15 7.17 0.63 10.30
CA SER A 15 6.73 1.99 10.01
C SER A 15 5.40 2.33 10.69
N VAL A 16 5.40 3.43 11.45
CA VAL A 16 4.18 3.99 12.06
C VAL A 16 3.19 4.51 11.01
N ASN A 17 3.66 5.09 9.90
CA ASN A 17 2.79 5.55 8.82
C ASN A 17 2.03 4.38 8.19
N ASN A 18 2.71 3.24 8.03
CA ASN A 18 2.08 2.00 7.58
C ASN A 18 1.04 1.49 8.59
N MET A 19 1.34 1.55 9.90
CA MET A 19 0.37 1.18 10.94
C MET A 19 -0.87 2.06 10.92
N SER A 20 -0.74 3.37 10.74
CA SER A 20 -1.86 4.30 10.65
C SER A 20 -2.82 3.91 9.52
N VAL A 21 -2.30 3.62 8.31
CA VAL A 21 -3.14 3.19 7.18
C VAL A 21 -3.84 1.87 7.46
N ARG A 22 -3.18 0.89 8.10
CA ARG A 22 -3.83 -0.37 8.49
C ARG A 22 -5.00 -0.16 9.45
N VAL A 23 -4.84 0.74 10.42
CA VAL A 23 -5.92 1.08 11.37
C VAL A 23 -7.12 1.67 10.64
N PHE A 24 -6.90 2.64 9.74
CA PHE A 24 -7.97 3.25 8.97
C PHE A 24 -8.65 2.27 8.00
N ALA A 25 -7.88 1.46 7.28
CA ALA A 25 -8.43 0.43 6.37
C ALA A 25 -9.33 -0.55 7.14
N ARG A 26 -8.86 -1.04 8.29
CA ARG A 26 -9.65 -1.91 9.17
C ARG A 26 -10.91 -1.22 9.69
N ALA A 27 -10.80 0.01 10.17
CA ALA A 27 -11.94 0.78 10.70
C ALA A 27 -12.99 1.06 9.63
N ALA A 28 -12.57 1.26 8.38
CA ALA A 28 -13.45 1.47 7.23
C ALA A 28 -14.03 0.18 6.64
N GLY A 29 -13.67 -1.00 7.17
CA GLY A 29 -14.10 -2.29 6.64
C GLY A 29 -13.54 -2.61 5.25
N LEU A 30 -12.38 -2.06 4.92
CA LEU A 30 -11.70 -2.27 3.64
C LEU A 30 -10.72 -3.44 3.78
N ASP A 31 -11.03 -4.56 3.13
CA ASP A 31 -10.13 -5.70 3.06
C ASP A 31 -8.88 -5.33 2.22
N HIS A 32 -7.70 -5.51 2.81
CA HIS A 32 -6.43 -5.20 2.16
C HIS A 32 -5.45 -6.38 2.22
N SER A 33 -4.59 -6.45 1.21
CA SER A 33 -3.39 -7.29 1.20
C SER A 33 -2.15 -6.45 1.48
N GLU A 34 -1.08 -7.07 2.00
CA GLU A 34 0.17 -6.39 2.35
C GLU A 34 1.33 -6.98 1.55
N THR A 35 2.17 -6.13 0.98
CA THR A 35 3.45 -6.49 0.33
C THR A 35 4.59 -5.86 1.11
N ASP A 36 5.52 -6.67 1.62
CA ASP A 36 6.74 -6.17 2.24
C ASP A 36 7.68 -5.62 1.16
N VAL A 37 8.14 -4.38 1.32
CA VAL A 37 9.01 -3.69 0.35
C VAL A 37 10.35 -3.30 0.95
N TRP A 38 10.78 -3.95 2.03
CA TRP A 38 12.09 -3.72 2.64
C TRP A 38 13.22 -3.88 1.60
N GLY A 39 14.00 -2.81 1.40
CA GLY A 39 15.08 -2.78 0.41
C GLY A 39 14.62 -2.61 -1.05
N HIS A 40 13.32 -2.51 -1.32
CA HIS A 40 12.78 -2.45 -2.68
C HIS A 40 12.21 -1.07 -3.08
N THR A 41 12.10 -0.11 -2.15
CA THR A 41 11.45 1.19 -2.46
C THR A 41 12.19 2.04 -3.48
N ARG A 42 13.50 1.79 -3.68
CA ARG A 42 14.33 2.45 -4.70
C ARG A 42 14.46 1.67 -6.00
N SER A 43 13.77 0.55 -6.16
CA SER A 43 13.78 -0.16 -7.44
C SER A 43 13.12 0.69 -8.53
N PRO A 44 13.55 0.58 -9.80
CA PRO A 44 12.89 1.28 -10.90
C PRO A 44 11.38 1.01 -10.97
N GLU A 45 10.96 -0.22 -10.69
CA GLU A 45 9.56 -0.67 -10.72
C GLU A 45 8.74 -0.03 -9.58
N TYR A 46 9.33 0.19 -8.41
CA TYR A 46 8.68 0.89 -7.31
C TYR A 46 8.56 2.39 -7.60
N MET A 47 9.67 3.02 -8.02
CA MET A 47 9.71 4.47 -8.29
C MET A 47 8.86 4.89 -9.49
N ALA A 48 8.63 4.00 -10.46
CA ALA A 48 7.70 4.26 -11.56
C ALA A 48 6.26 4.50 -11.07
N ARG A 49 5.86 3.88 -9.95
CA ARG A 49 4.53 4.04 -9.33
C ARG A 49 4.54 5.09 -8.22
N ASN A 50 5.60 5.09 -7.41
CA ASN A 50 5.82 6.01 -6.30
C ASN A 50 7.22 6.65 -6.39
N PRO A 51 7.36 7.75 -7.13
CA PRO A 51 8.61 8.50 -7.24
C PRO A 51 9.20 8.96 -5.91
N ALA A 52 8.36 9.13 -4.88
CA ALA A 52 8.82 9.49 -3.53
C ALA A 52 9.46 8.33 -2.78
N HIS A 53 9.42 7.09 -3.28
CA HIS A 53 10.10 5.92 -2.70
C HIS A 53 9.83 5.71 -1.19
N LEU A 54 8.63 6.08 -0.72
CA LEU A 54 8.18 5.98 0.67
C LEU A 54 7.06 4.95 0.85
N THR A 55 6.82 4.54 2.09
CA THR A 55 5.63 3.77 2.47
C THR A 55 4.80 4.54 3.49
N PRO A 56 3.48 4.33 3.55
CA PRO A 56 2.66 3.41 2.75
C PRO A 56 2.45 3.85 1.30
N MET A 57 2.31 2.88 0.39
CA MET A 57 1.68 3.08 -0.92
C MET A 57 0.45 2.17 -0.99
N ILE A 58 -0.71 2.71 -1.36
CA ILE A 58 -1.98 2.00 -1.54
C ILE A 58 -2.20 1.80 -3.04
N GLU A 59 -2.55 0.59 -3.46
CA GLU A 59 -2.90 0.27 -4.85
C GLU A 59 -4.37 -0.20 -4.92
N ASP A 60 -5.14 0.38 -5.84
CA ASP A 60 -6.53 0.02 -6.15
C ASP A 60 -6.89 0.53 -7.56
N LYS A 61 -7.70 -0.22 -8.30
CA LYS A 61 -8.15 0.16 -9.65
C LYS A 61 -9.04 1.40 -9.69
N GLY A 62 -9.69 1.74 -8.57
CA GLY A 62 -10.54 2.92 -8.43
C GLY A 62 -9.76 4.23 -8.22
N LEU A 63 -8.44 4.17 -7.99
CA LEU A 63 -7.62 5.37 -7.81
C LEU A 63 -7.27 6.01 -9.17
N PRO A 64 -7.21 7.35 -9.28
CA PRO A 64 -6.93 8.04 -10.55
C PRO A 64 -5.65 7.61 -11.28
N ARG A 65 -4.65 7.11 -10.54
CA ARG A 65 -3.38 6.59 -11.08
C ARG A 65 -3.13 5.13 -10.74
N GLY A 66 -4.15 4.41 -10.27
CA GLY A 66 -4.01 3.06 -9.71
C GLY A 66 -3.28 2.99 -8.37
N VAL A 67 -2.65 4.08 -7.92
CA VAL A 67 -1.88 4.17 -6.67
C VAL A 67 -2.07 5.50 -5.94
N LEU A 68 -1.90 5.48 -4.62
CA LEU A 68 -1.84 6.63 -3.70
C LEU A 68 -0.63 6.45 -2.77
N TRP A 69 0.19 7.48 -2.63
CA TRP A 69 1.40 7.52 -1.80
C TRP A 69 1.64 8.92 -1.24
#